data_AF-A0A9L0T797-F1
#
_entry.id   AF-A0A9L0T797-F1
#
_cell.length_a   1.000
_cell.length_b   1.000
_cell.length_c   1.000
_cell.angle_alpha   90.00
_cell.angle_beta   90.00
_cell.angle_gamma   90.00
#
_symmetry.space_group_name_H-M   'P 1'
#
loop_
_entity.id
_entity.type
_entity.pdbx_description
1 polymer ?
#
loop_
_entity_poly.entity_id
_entity_poly.type
_entity_poly.pdbx_seq_one_letter_code
_entity_poly.pdbx_strand_id
1 'polypeptide(L)'
;MTTPKEERLLSKEKQNSREEVTEIFNTYSENRKILLEKNLVQFLTQEQYSVEMTKTIASEIIEKYEPIEEVKQAHQMSLEGFTRYMDSSECLLFDNKCERTYQNMNHPLNDYFISSSHNTYLISDQLVGPSDIWGYVSALVKGCRCLEIDCWDGSQNEPVVYHGYTLTSKLLFKTVIQAIRKYAFITSDYPVVLSLENHCSPSQQEVIAHNLQSILGETLLSDVLDEFLDKLPSPEALKFKILVRNKKIGTLRETRERKGTDKHGQIEEYEEVEETDQEDEDDDEVKESETEDILKDNQEKEMESKRVAGLPLFKKKRVKVAVALSDLVIYTKAEKFRSFQHSRLHQQFNESNSIGESKARKLSKLQAQEFILHTRKFITRIYPKATRTDSSNFNPQEFWNIGCQMVALNFQTPGLPMDLQTGKFLDNGGSGYVLKPDFLRDNKSKFNPNKAPIDSNPITLTIRLISGIQLPPSHHSSSNKADVIVIIELFGVPNDQAKHQTRVIKKNAFSPRWNETFTFIIQVPELALIRFVVENQSLIAGNEFLGQYTLPVLCMNKGYRRVPLFSKMGESLEPASLFLYVWYVR
;
A
#
# COMPACT_ATOMS: atom_id res chain seq x y z
N MET A 1 -24.54 31.75 43.19
CA MET A 1 -25.12 30.56 42.52
C MET A 1 -24.99 30.82 41.04
N THR A 2 -24.16 30.05 40.36
CA THR A 2 -24.04 30.07 38.90
C THR A 2 -25.35 29.62 38.28
N THR A 3 -25.79 30.30 37.21
CA THR A 3 -27.04 29.93 36.53
C THR A 3 -26.85 28.63 35.72
N PRO A 4 -27.92 27.85 35.46
CA PRO A 4 -27.82 26.64 34.62
C PRO A 4 -27.29 26.89 33.20
N LYS A 5 -27.37 28.13 32.71
CA LYS A 5 -26.75 28.56 31.44
C LYS A 5 -25.24 28.75 31.58
N GLU A 6 -24.80 29.42 32.65
CA GLU A 6 -23.38 29.60 32.96
C GLU A 6 -22.70 28.26 33.28
N GLU A 7 -23.36 27.36 34.01
CA GLU A 7 -22.82 26.01 34.25
C GLU A 7 -22.69 25.19 32.96
N ARG A 8 -23.60 25.38 32.01
CA ARG A 8 -23.57 24.71 30.69
C ARG A 8 -22.55 25.34 29.74
N LEU A 9 -22.24 26.62 29.90
CA LEU A 9 -21.16 27.32 29.21
C LEU A 9 -19.81 26.92 29.80
N LEU A 10 -19.66 26.95 31.12
CA LEU A 10 -18.47 26.50 31.85
C LEU A 10 -18.19 25.00 31.62
N SER A 11 -19.22 24.16 31.53
CA SER A 11 -19.05 22.75 31.18
C SER A 11 -18.60 22.58 29.73
N LYS A 12 -19.09 23.39 28.80
CA LYS A 12 -18.66 23.39 27.39
C LYS A 12 -17.24 23.93 27.23
N GLU A 13 -16.87 24.98 27.95
CA GLU A 13 -15.52 25.56 27.98
C GLU A 13 -14.51 24.59 28.60
N LYS A 14 -14.84 23.94 29.73
CA LYS A 14 -14.01 22.85 30.29
C LYS A 14 -13.92 21.63 29.39
N GLN A 15 -14.97 21.32 28.63
CA GLN A 15 -14.98 20.18 27.73
C GLN A 15 -14.19 20.47 26.44
N ASN A 16 -14.08 21.74 26.03
CA ASN A 16 -13.24 22.19 24.91
C ASN A 16 -11.80 22.54 25.30
N SER A 17 -11.45 22.62 26.59
CA SER A 17 -10.11 23.01 27.01
C SER A 17 -9.13 21.83 26.88
N ARG A 18 -8.16 21.96 25.97
CA ARG A 18 -7.02 21.05 25.82
C ARG A 18 -6.02 21.26 26.96
N GLU A 19 -6.27 20.63 28.11
CA GLU A 19 -5.43 20.74 29.31
C GLU A 19 -3.96 20.41 29.01
N GLU A 20 -3.69 19.40 28.20
CA GLU A 20 -2.34 19.00 27.83
C GLU A 20 -1.60 20.07 27.00
N VAL A 21 -2.30 20.81 26.14
CA VAL A 21 -1.72 21.93 25.38
C VAL A 21 -1.46 23.11 26.32
N THR A 22 -2.36 23.33 27.28
CA THR A 22 -2.20 24.36 28.32
C THR A 22 -1.01 24.06 29.23
N GLU A 23 -0.80 22.79 29.61
CA GLU A 23 0.36 22.33 30.39
C GLU A 23 1.68 22.60 29.64
N ILE A 24 1.73 22.30 28.33
CA ILE A 24 2.89 22.60 27.48
C ILE A 24 3.12 24.11 27.42
N PHE A 25 2.09 24.90 27.10
CA PHE A 25 2.19 26.35 27.03
C PHE A 25 2.73 26.96 28.33
N ASN A 26 2.20 26.52 29.47
CA ASN A 26 2.61 26.99 30.79
C ASN A 26 4.05 26.61 31.17
N THR A 27 4.65 25.62 30.52
CA THR A 27 6.06 25.24 30.72
C THR A 27 7.00 26.27 30.09
N TYR A 28 6.57 26.92 29.01
CA TYR A 28 7.36 27.92 28.26
C TYR A 28 6.85 29.36 28.45
N SER A 29 5.67 29.57 29.03
CA SER A 29 5.11 30.89 29.35
C SER A 29 5.40 31.29 30.80
N GLU A 30 6.24 32.32 31.00
CA GLU A 30 6.61 32.82 32.34
C GLU A 30 5.40 33.32 33.15
N ASN A 31 4.41 33.92 32.47
CA ASN A 31 3.23 34.53 33.10
C ASN A 31 1.92 33.74 32.86
N ARG A 32 1.99 32.57 32.22
CA ARG A 32 0.86 31.70 31.85
C ARG A 32 -0.22 32.38 30.99
N LYS A 33 0.14 33.47 30.32
CA LYS A 33 -0.77 34.24 29.44
C LYS A 33 -0.19 34.43 28.06
N ILE A 34 1.11 34.70 27.99
CA ILE A 34 1.84 35.03 26.77
C ILE A 34 3.10 34.19 26.68
N LEU A 35 3.35 33.67 25.48
CA LEU A 35 4.58 33.03 25.08
C LEU A 35 5.39 34.02 24.22
N LEU A 36 6.56 34.40 24.72
CA LEU A 36 7.49 35.27 23.98
C LEU A 36 8.11 34.49 22.80
N GLU A 37 8.44 35.16 21.69
CA GLU A 37 9.09 34.51 20.53
C GLU A 37 10.31 33.68 20.93
N LYS A 38 11.18 34.20 21.83
CA LYS A 38 12.35 33.46 22.33
C LYS A 38 11.98 32.13 23.01
N ASN A 39 10.84 32.07 23.69
CA ASN A 39 10.37 30.88 24.39
C ASN A 39 9.66 29.93 23.42
N LEU A 40 9.00 30.45 22.37
CA LEU A 40 8.50 29.65 21.25
C LEU A 40 9.67 28.99 20.49
N VAL A 41 10.74 29.74 20.21
CA VAL A 41 11.98 29.18 19.64
C VAL A 41 12.52 28.05 20.52
N GLN A 42 12.58 28.26 21.83
CA GLN A 42 13.01 27.22 22.77
C GLN A 42 12.14 25.97 22.67
N PHE A 43 10.80 26.11 22.69
CA PHE A 43 9.86 25.01 22.52
C PHE A 43 10.07 24.28 21.19
N LEU A 44 10.21 25.01 20.08
CA LEU A 44 10.42 24.42 18.76
C LEU A 44 11.73 23.64 18.67
N THR A 45 12.80 24.15 19.28
CA THR A 45 14.09 23.46 19.32
C THR A 45 14.06 22.23 20.23
N GLN A 46 13.52 22.36 21.44
CA GLN A 46 13.59 21.33 22.48
C GLN A 46 12.54 20.24 22.30
N GLU A 47 11.31 20.61 21.93
CA GLU A 47 10.18 19.69 21.88
C GLU A 47 9.82 19.27 20.47
N GLN A 48 9.95 20.16 19.48
CA GLN A 48 9.61 19.84 18.08
C GLN A 48 10.82 19.44 17.23
N TYR A 49 12.02 19.54 17.79
CA TYR A 49 13.30 19.21 17.15
C TYR A 49 13.55 19.98 15.84
N SER A 50 13.02 21.19 15.75
CA SER A 50 13.24 22.13 14.66
C SER A 50 14.51 22.94 14.93
N VAL A 51 15.66 22.44 14.46
CA VAL A 51 16.99 23.02 14.75
C VAL A 51 17.40 24.11 13.73
N GLU A 52 17.03 23.95 12.46
CA GLU A 52 17.37 24.90 11.40
C GLU A 52 16.31 26.02 11.30
N MET A 53 16.75 27.28 11.17
CA MET A 53 15.88 28.45 10.93
C MET A 53 14.79 28.70 11.99
N THR A 54 14.95 28.19 13.22
CA THR A 54 13.89 28.20 14.25
C THR A 54 13.34 29.59 14.56
N LYS A 55 14.17 30.64 14.51
CA LYS A 55 13.67 32.02 14.71
C LYS A 55 12.71 32.44 13.61
N THR A 56 13.07 32.23 12.35
CA THR A 56 12.20 32.52 11.20
C THR A 56 10.91 31.71 11.29
N ILE A 57 11.02 30.41 11.61
CA ILE A 57 9.86 29.53 11.79
C ILE A 57 8.95 30.03 12.92
N ALA A 58 9.51 30.47 14.04
CA ALA A 58 8.74 31.01 15.16
C ALA A 58 7.97 32.28 14.75
N SER A 59 8.62 33.21 14.02
CA SER A 59 7.95 34.40 13.52
C SER A 59 6.80 34.03 12.55
N GLU A 60 7.02 33.10 11.62
CA GLU A 60 6.00 32.63 10.68
C GLU A 60 4.80 31.96 11.39
N ILE A 61 5.07 31.16 12.42
CA ILE A 61 4.04 30.54 13.26
C ILE A 61 3.20 31.60 13.98
N ILE A 62 3.85 32.63 14.55
CA ILE A 62 3.14 33.74 15.22
C ILE A 62 2.24 34.47 14.22
N GLU A 63 2.80 34.88 13.08
CA GLU A 63 2.04 35.59 12.03
C GLU A 63 0.84 34.77 11.53
N LYS A 64 1.02 33.46 11.36
CA LYS A 64 -0.01 32.56 10.82
C LYS A 64 -1.09 32.20 11.83
N TYR A 65 -0.74 31.98 13.10
CA TYR A 65 -1.64 31.36 14.07
C TYR A 65 -2.14 32.29 15.18
N GLU A 66 -1.45 33.38 15.49
CA GLU A 66 -1.88 34.30 16.55
C GLU A 66 -3.16 35.06 16.15
N PRO A 67 -4.28 34.92 16.89
CA PRO A 67 -5.50 35.66 16.58
C PRO A 67 -5.50 37.12 17.02
N ILE A 68 -4.75 37.49 18.05
CA ILE A 68 -4.83 38.82 18.65
C ILE A 68 -3.77 39.71 17.99
N GLU A 69 -4.22 40.72 17.23
CA GLU A 69 -3.34 41.60 16.45
C GLU A 69 -2.30 42.33 17.30
N GLU A 70 -2.67 42.79 18.51
CA GLU A 70 -1.73 43.45 19.41
C GLU A 70 -0.63 42.51 19.90
N VAL A 71 -0.97 41.24 20.14
CA VAL A 71 -0.03 40.20 20.56
C VAL A 71 0.89 39.80 19.39
N LYS A 72 0.32 39.66 18.19
CA LYS A 72 1.05 39.38 16.96
C LYS A 72 2.06 40.49 16.64
N GLN A 73 1.64 41.76 16.66
CA GLN A 73 2.50 42.93 16.44
C GLN A 73 3.63 43.03 17.47
N ALA A 74 3.42 42.51 18.68
CA ALA A 74 4.44 42.43 19.72
C ALA A 74 5.41 41.23 19.55
N HIS A 75 5.28 40.45 18.46
CA HIS A 75 5.98 39.17 18.24
C HIS A 75 5.83 38.21 19.42
N GLN A 76 4.59 38.04 19.86
CA GLN A 76 4.20 37.20 20.98
C GLN A 76 3.10 36.21 20.55
N MET A 77 2.85 35.21 21.38
CA MET A 77 1.80 34.22 21.15
C MET A 77 0.95 34.02 22.40
N SER A 78 -0.36 34.07 22.25
CA SER A 78 -1.35 33.73 23.26
C SER A 78 -1.54 32.21 23.37
N LEU A 79 -2.20 31.75 24.44
CA LEU A 79 -2.58 30.32 24.55
C LEU A 79 -3.48 29.88 23.39
N GLU A 80 -4.35 30.76 22.90
CA GLU A 80 -5.20 30.46 21.74
C GLU A 80 -4.37 30.31 20.47
N GLY A 81 -3.43 31.23 20.20
CA GLY A 81 -2.49 31.12 19.08
C GLY A 81 -1.65 29.85 19.14
N PHE A 82 -1.15 29.50 20.32
CA PHE A 82 -0.41 28.25 20.52
C PHE A 82 -1.28 27.01 20.30
N THR A 83 -2.54 27.03 20.75
CA THR A 83 -3.49 25.93 20.51
C THR A 83 -3.78 25.76 19.02
N ARG A 84 -3.99 26.86 18.28
CA ARG A 84 -4.17 26.84 16.82
C ARG A 84 -2.95 26.27 16.09
N TYR A 85 -1.73 26.60 16.55
CA TYR A 85 -0.51 26.00 16.03
C TYR A 85 -0.42 24.49 16.33
N MET A 86 -0.71 24.07 17.57
CA MET A 86 -0.71 22.65 17.96
C MET A 86 -1.78 21.82 17.21
N ASP A 87 -2.87 22.46 16.77
CA ASP A 87 -3.92 21.87 15.95
C ASP A 87 -3.70 22.06 14.44
N SER A 88 -2.59 22.64 14.01
CA SER A 88 -2.28 22.86 12.59
C SER A 88 -1.71 21.63 11.88
N SER A 89 -1.63 21.72 10.55
CA SER A 89 -0.95 20.77 9.67
C SER A 89 0.53 20.58 10.03
N GLU A 90 1.18 21.61 10.55
CA GLU A 90 2.60 21.60 10.90
C GLU A 90 2.90 20.73 12.12
N CYS A 91 1.87 20.41 12.90
CA CYS A 91 1.95 19.48 14.01
C CYS A 91 1.47 18.07 13.63
N LEU A 92 1.23 17.75 12.35
CA LEU A 92 0.92 16.38 11.95
C LEU A 92 2.12 15.45 12.13
N LEU A 93 1.82 14.19 12.46
CA LEU A 93 2.82 13.15 12.62
C LEU A 93 3.56 12.85 11.30
N PHE A 94 2.86 12.92 10.18
CA PHE A 94 3.45 12.70 8.86
C PHE A 94 4.37 13.86 8.48
N ASP A 95 5.59 13.54 8.06
CA ASP A 95 6.59 14.52 7.60
C ASP A 95 6.15 15.14 6.26
N ASN A 96 6.09 16.47 6.23
CA ASN A 96 5.75 17.24 5.04
C ASN A 96 6.76 17.05 3.89
N LYS A 97 7.98 16.61 4.18
CA LYS A 97 8.95 16.19 3.15
C LYS A 97 8.46 14.95 2.40
N CYS A 98 7.77 14.04 3.08
CA CYS A 98 7.20 12.85 2.47
C CYS A 98 5.93 13.13 1.64
N GLU A 99 5.31 14.32 1.77
CA GLU A 99 4.16 14.75 0.96
C GLU A 99 4.53 15.14 -0.49
N ARG A 100 5.82 15.21 -0.79
CA ARG A 100 6.34 15.48 -2.14
C ARG A 100 7.18 14.31 -2.60
N THR A 101 7.38 14.18 -3.91
CA THR A 101 8.40 13.25 -4.40
C THR A 101 9.78 13.76 -3.98
N TYR A 102 10.46 13.00 -3.13
CA TYR A 102 11.80 13.32 -2.60
C TYR A 102 12.81 12.20 -2.83
N GLN A 103 12.34 10.98 -3.13
CA GLN A 103 13.22 9.84 -3.40
C GLN A 103 13.82 9.95 -4.80
N ASN A 104 14.93 9.25 -5.04
CA ASN A 104 15.52 9.23 -6.38
C ASN A 104 14.62 8.42 -7.33
N MET A 105 14.03 9.08 -8.32
CA MET A 105 13.11 8.49 -9.31
C MET A 105 13.80 8.01 -10.60
N ASN A 106 15.14 7.97 -10.61
CA ASN A 106 15.96 7.58 -11.77
C ASN A 106 16.52 6.16 -11.70
N HIS A 107 16.18 5.37 -10.67
CA HIS A 107 16.51 3.94 -10.67
C HIS A 107 15.59 3.17 -11.63
N PRO A 108 15.98 1.97 -12.10
CA PRO A 108 15.12 1.10 -12.91
C PRO A 108 13.80 0.74 -12.20
N LEU A 109 12.70 0.49 -12.94
CA LEU A 109 11.38 0.17 -12.36
C LEU A 109 11.39 -0.97 -11.32
N ASN A 110 12.23 -1.99 -11.49
CA ASN A 110 12.36 -3.12 -10.55
C ASN A 110 12.94 -2.71 -9.18
N ASP A 111 13.44 -1.48 -9.03
CA ASP A 111 13.95 -0.93 -7.78
C ASP A 111 12.86 -0.25 -6.91
N TYR A 112 11.61 -0.20 -7.36
CA TYR A 112 10.51 0.44 -6.63
C TYR A 112 9.43 -0.55 -6.22
N PHE A 113 8.83 -0.35 -5.06
CA PHE A 113 7.49 -0.84 -4.77
C PHE A 113 6.48 -0.04 -5.59
N ILE A 114 5.47 -0.72 -6.13
CA ILE A 114 4.51 -0.15 -7.08
C ILE A 114 3.09 -0.43 -6.58
N SER A 115 2.30 0.64 -6.37
CA SER A 115 0.92 0.53 -5.93
C SER A 115 0.08 -0.21 -6.98
N SER A 116 -0.48 -1.38 -6.63
CA SER A 116 -1.01 -2.35 -7.58
C SER A 116 -2.37 -2.90 -7.14
N SER A 117 -3.35 -2.92 -8.04
CA SER A 117 -4.68 -3.50 -7.79
C SER A 117 -4.83 -4.86 -8.47
N HIS A 118 -5.70 -5.68 -7.89
CA HIS A 118 -6.17 -6.96 -8.43
C HIS A 118 -7.65 -6.84 -8.82
N ASN A 119 -8.03 -7.41 -9.96
CA ASN A 119 -9.38 -7.38 -10.54
C ASN A 119 -10.06 -6.01 -10.39
N THR A 120 -9.37 -4.96 -10.86
CA THR A 120 -9.67 -3.55 -10.58
C THR A 120 -11.09 -3.12 -10.95
N TYR A 121 -11.71 -3.82 -11.89
CA TYR A 121 -13.08 -3.57 -12.32
C TYR A 121 -14.12 -3.95 -11.27
N LEU A 122 -13.81 -4.83 -10.31
CA LEU A 122 -14.75 -5.27 -9.28
C LEU A 122 -14.86 -4.26 -8.14
N ILE A 123 -16.09 -3.95 -7.75
CA ILE A 123 -16.39 -3.09 -6.58
C ILE A 123 -17.02 -3.87 -5.40
N SER A 124 -17.09 -5.20 -5.50
CA SER A 124 -17.60 -6.13 -4.47
C SER A 124 -16.82 -7.46 -4.50
N ASP A 125 -17.49 -8.57 -4.19
CA ASP A 125 -17.04 -9.96 -4.29
C ASP A 125 -16.68 -10.39 -5.73
N GLN A 126 -16.02 -11.54 -5.83
CA GLN A 126 -15.48 -12.09 -7.08
C GLN A 126 -16.52 -12.86 -7.91
N LEU A 127 -17.71 -13.21 -7.37
CA LEU A 127 -18.61 -14.19 -8.00
C LEU A 127 -19.84 -13.56 -8.65
N VAL A 128 -20.47 -12.62 -7.95
CA VAL A 128 -21.71 -11.95 -8.34
C VAL A 128 -21.60 -10.42 -8.29
N GLY A 129 -20.50 -9.91 -7.74
CA GLY A 129 -20.23 -8.48 -7.61
C GLY A 129 -20.30 -7.71 -8.94
N PRO A 130 -20.74 -6.45 -8.93
CA PRO A 130 -20.72 -5.64 -10.15
C PRO A 130 -19.29 -5.28 -10.54
N SER A 131 -19.03 -5.32 -11.86
CA SER A 131 -17.94 -4.62 -12.51
C SER A 131 -18.36 -3.18 -12.80
N ASP A 132 -17.57 -2.20 -12.34
CA ASP A 132 -17.85 -0.77 -12.52
C ASP A 132 -16.59 0.02 -12.88
N ILE A 133 -16.77 1.06 -13.71
CA ILE A 133 -15.70 2.02 -14.05
C ILE A 133 -15.14 2.69 -12.79
N TRP A 134 -15.97 2.84 -11.75
CA TRP A 134 -15.56 3.37 -10.46
C TRP A 134 -14.41 2.62 -9.82
N GLY A 135 -14.27 1.31 -10.03
CA GLY A 135 -13.13 0.54 -9.52
C GLY A 135 -11.78 1.09 -10.02
N TYR A 136 -11.69 1.38 -11.33
CA TYR A 136 -10.52 2.00 -11.95
C TYR A 136 -10.29 3.44 -11.48
N VAL A 137 -11.36 4.24 -11.45
CA VAL A 137 -11.27 5.65 -11.03
C VAL A 137 -10.80 5.75 -9.57
N SER A 138 -11.43 4.98 -8.69
CA SER A 138 -11.09 4.92 -7.26
C SER A 138 -9.63 4.47 -7.06
N ALA A 139 -9.18 3.43 -7.76
CA ALA A 139 -7.80 2.97 -7.67
C ALA A 139 -6.80 4.07 -8.11
N LEU A 140 -7.04 4.75 -9.23
CA LEU A 140 -6.17 5.82 -9.73
C LEU A 140 -6.17 7.06 -8.82
N VAL A 141 -7.34 7.47 -8.30
CA VAL A 141 -7.47 8.55 -7.30
C VAL A 141 -6.72 8.19 -6.01
N LYS A 142 -6.65 6.91 -5.64
CA LYS A 142 -5.85 6.40 -4.51
C LYS A 142 -4.37 6.16 -4.87
N GLY A 143 -3.90 6.66 -6.00
CA GLY A 143 -2.49 6.58 -6.42
C GLY A 143 -2.05 5.20 -6.94
N CYS A 144 -2.98 4.28 -7.27
CA CYS A 144 -2.63 2.99 -7.88
C CYS A 144 -1.97 3.19 -9.24
N ARG A 145 -0.89 2.44 -9.53
CA ARG A 145 -0.06 2.54 -10.74
C ARG A 145 -0.04 1.25 -11.56
N CYS A 146 -0.57 0.14 -11.07
CA CYS A 146 -0.74 -1.09 -11.84
C CYS A 146 -2.19 -1.57 -11.74
N LEU A 147 -2.91 -1.55 -12.87
CA LEU A 147 -4.33 -1.88 -12.96
C LEU A 147 -4.50 -3.18 -13.74
N GLU A 148 -5.23 -4.14 -13.18
CA GLU A 148 -5.63 -5.36 -13.87
C GLU A 148 -6.91 -5.17 -14.69
N ILE A 149 -6.93 -5.74 -15.90
CA ILE A 149 -8.04 -5.71 -16.85
C ILE A 149 -8.23 -7.11 -17.47
N ASP A 150 -9.30 -7.79 -17.07
CA ASP A 150 -9.66 -9.11 -17.60
C ASP A 150 -10.43 -8.98 -18.91
N CYS A 151 -9.77 -9.26 -20.02
CA CYS A 151 -10.30 -9.02 -21.36
C CYS A 151 -10.93 -10.28 -21.94
N TRP A 152 -12.22 -10.21 -22.26
CA TRP A 152 -13.00 -11.31 -22.82
C TRP A 152 -13.71 -10.90 -24.11
N ASP A 153 -13.97 -11.87 -24.98
CA ASP A 153 -14.74 -11.63 -26.20
C ASP A 153 -16.14 -11.10 -25.86
N GLY A 154 -16.54 -9.99 -26.47
CA GLY A 154 -17.89 -9.45 -26.41
C GLY A 154 -18.65 -9.57 -27.72
N SER A 155 -19.92 -9.14 -27.70
CA SER A 155 -20.77 -9.11 -28.89
C SER A 155 -20.31 -8.03 -29.87
N GLN A 156 -20.70 -8.17 -31.14
CA GLN A 156 -20.40 -7.17 -32.18
C GLN A 156 -18.90 -6.86 -32.35
N ASN A 157 -18.03 -7.82 -32.01
CA ASN A 157 -16.57 -7.67 -32.05
C ASN A 157 -16.03 -6.56 -31.12
N GLU A 158 -16.74 -6.24 -30.04
CA GLU A 158 -16.31 -5.29 -29.01
C GLU A 158 -15.88 -6.04 -27.74
N PRO A 159 -14.58 -5.99 -27.35
CA PRO A 159 -14.09 -6.66 -26.15
C PRO A 159 -14.75 -6.12 -24.88
N VAL A 160 -14.98 -7.03 -23.92
CA VAL A 160 -15.58 -6.72 -22.62
C VAL A 160 -14.63 -7.05 -21.48
N VAL A 161 -14.89 -6.44 -20.33
CA VAL A 161 -14.15 -6.61 -19.08
C VAL A 161 -15.08 -7.12 -17.99
N TYR A 162 -14.76 -8.29 -17.44
CA TYR A 162 -15.44 -8.93 -16.31
C TYR A 162 -14.64 -10.13 -15.80
N HIS A 163 -15.02 -10.69 -14.65
CA HIS A 163 -14.38 -11.89 -14.12
C HIS A 163 -14.93 -13.14 -14.83
N GLY A 164 -14.07 -13.81 -15.60
CA GLY A 164 -14.44 -14.97 -16.41
C GLY A 164 -15.13 -16.08 -15.63
N TYR A 165 -16.07 -16.78 -16.27
CA TYR A 165 -16.81 -17.91 -15.67
C TYR A 165 -17.61 -17.57 -14.39
N THR A 166 -17.86 -16.29 -14.12
CA THR A 166 -18.69 -15.82 -13.00
C THR A 166 -19.93 -15.06 -13.49
N LEU A 167 -20.76 -14.58 -12.54
CA LEU A 167 -21.97 -13.80 -12.81
C LEU A 167 -21.75 -12.29 -12.67
N THR A 168 -20.50 -11.84 -12.58
CA THR A 168 -20.15 -10.42 -12.50
C THR A 168 -20.62 -9.66 -13.75
N SER A 169 -21.03 -8.39 -13.58
CA SER A 169 -21.46 -7.56 -14.71
C SER A 169 -20.30 -7.26 -15.67
N LYS A 170 -20.61 -6.83 -16.89
CA LYS A 170 -19.62 -6.60 -17.94
C LYS A 170 -19.48 -5.11 -18.26
N LEU A 171 -18.24 -4.67 -18.46
CA LEU A 171 -17.92 -3.34 -18.98
C LEU A 171 -17.39 -3.47 -20.41
N LEU A 172 -17.59 -2.46 -21.26
CA LEU A 172 -16.87 -2.40 -22.53
C LEU A 172 -15.40 -2.02 -22.27
N PHE A 173 -14.47 -2.75 -22.90
CA PHE A 173 -13.03 -2.46 -22.79
C PHE A 173 -12.72 -1.02 -23.21
N LYS A 174 -13.32 -0.56 -24.30
CA LYS A 174 -13.20 0.81 -24.80
C LYS A 174 -13.53 1.86 -23.72
N THR A 175 -14.61 1.66 -22.97
CA THR A 175 -15.03 2.56 -21.90
C THR A 175 -14.05 2.55 -20.72
N VAL A 176 -13.50 1.38 -20.39
CA VAL A 176 -12.45 1.25 -19.37
C VAL A 176 -11.21 2.06 -19.76
N ILE A 177 -10.72 1.92 -20.99
CA ILE A 177 -9.53 2.67 -21.45
C ILE A 177 -9.79 4.17 -21.53
N GLN A 178 -11.00 4.61 -21.89
CA GLN A 178 -11.38 6.03 -21.85
C GLN A 178 -11.34 6.61 -20.43
N ALA A 179 -11.83 5.86 -19.44
CA ALA A 179 -11.73 6.27 -18.04
C ALA A 179 -10.26 6.34 -17.60
N ILE A 180 -9.46 5.31 -17.87
CA ILE A 180 -8.04 5.29 -17.53
C ILE A 180 -7.31 6.48 -18.15
N ARG A 181 -7.53 6.80 -19.44
CA ARG A 181 -6.92 7.99 -20.08
C ARG A 181 -7.17 9.28 -19.27
N LYS A 182 -8.38 9.44 -18.74
CA LYS A 182 -8.78 10.64 -18.01
C LYS A 182 -8.15 10.74 -16.61
N TYR A 183 -7.94 9.61 -15.94
CA TYR A 183 -7.53 9.57 -14.54
C TYR A 183 -6.10 9.05 -14.29
N ALA A 184 -5.39 8.55 -15.32
CA ALA A 184 -4.08 7.91 -15.16
C ALA A 184 -3.09 8.79 -14.39
N PHE A 185 -3.08 10.09 -14.65
CA PHE A 185 -2.08 11.02 -14.12
C PHE A 185 -2.64 12.14 -13.24
N ILE A 186 -3.85 11.99 -12.68
CA ILE A 186 -4.46 13.06 -11.85
C ILE A 186 -3.80 13.20 -10.47
N THR A 187 -3.17 12.14 -9.96
CA THR A 187 -2.56 12.09 -8.63
C THR A 187 -1.04 11.87 -8.67
N SER A 188 -0.51 11.49 -9.82
CA SER A 188 0.91 11.17 -9.99
C SER A 188 1.27 11.19 -11.47
N ASP A 189 2.40 11.82 -11.80
CA ASP A 189 2.94 11.90 -13.16
C ASP A 189 3.63 10.60 -13.60
N TYR A 190 3.90 9.69 -12.66
CA TYR A 190 4.64 8.46 -12.89
C TYR A 190 3.84 7.40 -13.65
N PRO A 191 4.51 6.46 -14.33
CA PRO A 191 3.86 5.54 -15.26
C PRO A 191 2.71 4.72 -14.67
N VAL A 192 1.78 4.34 -15.54
CA VAL A 192 0.71 3.38 -15.22
C VAL A 192 0.92 2.10 -16.03
N VAL A 193 0.83 0.94 -15.39
CA VAL A 193 0.90 -0.38 -16.04
C VAL A 193 -0.50 -0.96 -16.16
N LEU A 194 -0.92 -1.34 -17.36
CA LEU A 194 -2.14 -2.09 -17.62
C LEU A 194 -1.80 -3.57 -17.73
N SER A 195 -2.11 -4.34 -16.68
CA SER A 195 -1.96 -5.79 -16.66
C SER A 195 -3.18 -6.43 -17.31
N LEU A 196 -3.04 -6.85 -18.57
CA LEU A 196 -4.12 -7.48 -19.31
C LEU A 196 -4.13 -8.98 -19.02
N GLU A 197 -5.25 -9.48 -18.49
CA GLU A 197 -5.54 -10.91 -18.50
C GLU A 197 -6.37 -11.23 -19.75
N ASN A 198 -5.69 -11.66 -20.81
CA ASN A 198 -6.27 -11.69 -22.15
C ASN A 198 -6.85 -13.07 -22.50
N HIS A 199 -8.17 -13.15 -22.59
CA HIS A 199 -8.96 -14.30 -23.03
C HIS A 199 -9.68 -14.07 -24.37
N CYS A 200 -9.35 -12.99 -25.08
CA CYS A 200 -10.00 -12.65 -26.35
C CYS A 200 -9.47 -13.47 -27.52
N SER A 201 -10.36 -13.73 -28.49
CA SER A 201 -10.01 -14.20 -29.83
C SER A 201 -9.02 -13.24 -30.51
N PRO A 202 -8.18 -13.72 -31.44
CA PRO A 202 -7.21 -12.86 -32.11
C PRO A 202 -7.82 -11.62 -32.80
N SER A 203 -9.02 -11.74 -33.37
CA SER A 203 -9.72 -10.59 -33.96
C SER A 203 -10.08 -9.52 -32.92
N GLN A 204 -10.53 -9.92 -31.73
CA GLN A 204 -10.81 -8.97 -30.65
C GLN A 204 -9.54 -8.48 -29.96
N GLN A 205 -8.43 -9.23 -30.00
CA GLN A 205 -7.11 -8.72 -29.59
C GLN A 205 -6.64 -7.56 -30.48
N GLU A 206 -6.92 -7.60 -31.79
CA GLU A 206 -6.67 -6.46 -32.67
C GLU A 206 -7.53 -5.24 -32.31
N VAL A 207 -8.79 -5.46 -31.90
CA VAL A 207 -9.67 -4.39 -31.40
C VAL A 207 -9.15 -3.81 -30.08
N ILE A 208 -8.63 -4.65 -29.18
CA ILE A 208 -7.93 -4.19 -27.96
C ILE A 208 -6.74 -3.30 -28.33
N ALA A 209 -5.88 -3.76 -29.23
CA ALA A 209 -4.71 -3.00 -29.68
C ALA A 209 -5.12 -1.65 -30.31
N HIS A 210 -6.14 -1.67 -31.18
CA HIS A 210 -6.69 -0.47 -31.79
C HIS A 210 -7.26 0.51 -30.76
N ASN A 211 -8.03 0.02 -29.78
CA ASN A 211 -8.59 0.84 -28.70
C ASN A 211 -7.48 1.45 -27.84
N LEU A 212 -6.46 0.67 -27.47
CA LEU A 212 -5.29 1.18 -26.73
C LEU A 212 -4.59 2.29 -27.50
N GLN A 213 -4.27 2.06 -28.78
CA GLN A 213 -3.56 3.05 -29.60
C GLN A 213 -4.39 4.31 -29.86
N SER A 214 -5.65 4.16 -30.28
CA SER A 214 -6.52 5.29 -30.64
C SER A 214 -6.93 6.12 -29.43
N ILE A 215 -7.19 5.49 -28.29
CA ILE A 215 -7.66 6.18 -27.09
C ILE A 215 -6.49 6.76 -26.32
N LEU A 216 -5.39 6.01 -26.11
CA LEU A 216 -4.27 6.50 -25.30
C LEU A 216 -3.31 7.39 -26.11
N GLY A 217 -3.16 7.15 -27.42
CA GLY A 217 -2.31 7.97 -28.27
C GLY A 217 -0.88 8.04 -27.74
N GLU A 218 -0.36 9.26 -27.58
CA GLU A 218 1.03 9.49 -27.14
C GLU A 218 1.34 9.07 -25.70
N THR A 219 0.32 8.89 -24.84
CA THR A 219 0.54 8.38 -23.49
C THR A 219 0.83 6.88 -23.51
N LEU A 220 0.43 6.14 -24.54
CA LEU A 220 0.80 4.73 -24.66
C LEU A 220 2.28 4.58 -25.02
N LEU A 221 3.02 3.83 -24.22
CA LEU A 221 4.36 3.38 -24.60
C LEU A 221 4.23 2.25 -25.63
N SER A 222 4.50 2.58 -26.89
CA SER A 222 4.37 1.69 -28.04
C SER A 222 5.69 1.34 -28.72
N ASP A 223 6.81 1.83 -28.19
CA ASP A 223 8.15 1.53 -28.70
C ASP A 223 9.18 1.53 -27.56
N VAL A 224 10.33 0.92 -27.82
CA VAL A 224 11.49 0.90 -26.93
C VAL A 224 12.09 2.31 -26.88
N LEU A 225 12.51 2.74 -25.69
CA LEU A 225 13.28 3.96 -25.50
C LEU A 225 14.76 3.67 -25.82
N ASP A 226 15.38 4.51 -26.65
CA ASP A 226 16.74 4.26 -27.17
C ASP A 226 17.81 4.15 -26.07
N GLU A 227 17.61 4.78 -24.91
CA GLU A 227 18.52 4.69 -23.75
C GLU A 227 18.34 3.41 -22.91
N PHE A 228 17.30 2.62 -23.19
CA PHE A 228 16.84 1.50 -22.39
C PHE A 228 16.60 0.26 -23.26
N LEU A 229 17.63 -0.14 -24.02
CA LEU A 229 17.57 -1.31 -24.91
C LEU A 229 17.77 -2.64 -24.17
N ASP A 230 18.46 -2.63 -23.04
CA ASP A 230 18.93 -3.81 -22.30
C ASP A 230 18.66 -3.73 -20.78
N LYS A 231 17.92 -2.71 -20.34
CA LYS A 231 17.58 -2.46 -18.93
C LYS A 231 16.20 -1.81 -18.82
N LEU A 232 15.57 -1.96 -17.65
CA LEU A 232 14.30 -1.30 -17.39
C LEU A 232 14.50 0.23 -17.28
N PRO A 233 13.61 1.03 -17.87
CA PRO A 233 13.59 2.48 -17.64
C PRO A 233 13.21 2.81 -16.20
N SER A 234 13.44 4.06 -15.82
CA SER A 234 13.06 4.59 -14.52
C SER A 234 11.62 5.13 -14.52
N PRO A 235 10.98 5.29 -13.34
CA PRO A 235 9.73 6.04 -13.24
C PRO A 235 9.85 7.44 -13.88
N GLU A 236 10.98 8.13 -13.70
CA GLU A 236 11.22 9.45 -14.28
C GLU A 236 11.23 9.42 -15.81
N ALA A 237 11.95 8.48 -16.42
CA ALA A 237 12.03 8.31 -17.87
C ALA A 237 10.68 7.91 -18.51
N LEU A 238 9.74 7.43 -17.70
CA LEU A 238 8.41 6.97 -18.13
C LEU A 238 7.28 7.88 -17.65
N LYS A 239 7.57 9.12 -17.21
CA LYS A 239 6.52 10.07 -16.86
C LYS A 239 5.48 10.22 -17.97
N PHE A 240 4.21 10.22 -17.56
CA PHE A 240 3.04 10.29 -18.43
C PHE A 240 2.89 9.13 -19.43
N LYS A 241 3.59 8.01 -19.21
CA LYS A 241 3.47 6.80 -20.03
C LYS A 241 2.59 5.73 -19.40
N ILE A 242 1.83 5.05 -20.26
CA ILE A 242 1.02 3.89 -19.95
C ILE A 242 1.67 2.69 -20.63
N LEU A 243 2.03 1.67 -19.86
CA LEU A 243 2.66 0.45 -20.32
C LEU A 243 1.64 -0.66 -20.41
N VAL A 244 1.77 -1.54 -21.40
CA VAL A 244 0.95 -2.75 -21.52
C VAL A 244 1.74 -3.94 -21.01
N ARG A 245 1.22 -4.60 -19.98
CA ARG A 245 1.68 -5.89 -19.52
C ARG A 245 0.78 -6.98 -20.08
N ASN A 246 1.33 -7.79 -20.98
CA ASN A 246 0.65 -8.93 -21.59
C ASN A 246 1.70 -9.93 -22.12
N LYS A 247 1.23 -11.04 -22.71
CA LYS A 247 2.07 -11.95 -23.50
C LYS A 247 2.65 -11.23 -24.73
N LYS A 248 3.88 -11.59 -25.08
CA LYS A 248 4.61 -11.03 -26.21
C LYS A 248 5.19 -12.14 -27.07
N ILE A 249 5.06 -11.96 -28.38
CA ILE A 249 5.71 -12.71 -29.44
C ILE A 249 7.04 -12.03 -29.81
N GLY A 250 8.09 -12.84 -29.94
CA GLY A 250 9.38 -12.40 -30.42
C GLY A 250 10.11 -11.45 -29.47
N THR A 251 11.19 -10.86 -29.98
CA THR A 251 12.06 -9.94 -29.24
C THR A 251 11.64 -8.48 -29.42
N LEU A 252 12.15 -7.59 -28.56
CA LEU A 252 11.98 -6.15 -28.73
C LEU A 252 12.55 -5.64 -30.06
N ARG A 253 13.66 -6.24 -30.52
CA ARG A 253 14.27 -5.92 -31.81
C ARG A 253 13.33 -6.26 -32.96
N GLU A 254 12.75 -7.45 -32.96
CA GLU A 254 11.81 -7.87 -34.00
C GLU A 254 10.55 -6.99 -34.00
N THR A 255 10.05 -6.59 -32.82
CA THR A 255 8.95 -5.61 -32.73
C THR A 255 9.31 -4.27 -33.37
N ARG A 256 10.55 -3.79 -33.17
CA ARG A 256 11.04 -2.55 -33.77
C ARG A 256 11.19 -2.68 -35.29
N GLU A 257 11.65 -3.82 -35.77
CA GLU A 257 11.77 -4.12 -37.22
C GLU A 257 10.41 -4.21 -37.91
N ARG A 258 9.35 -4.65 -37.20
CA ARG A 258 7.95 -4.65 -37.68
C ARG A 258 7.24 -3.29 -37.55
N LYS A 259 7.94 -2.22 -37.17
CA LYS A 259 7.29 -0.91 -37.02
C LYS A 259 6.86 -0.37 -38.39
N GLY A 260 5.60 0.05 -38.50
CA GLY A 260 5.02 0.57 -39.74
C GLY A 260 4.58 -0.49 -40.75
N THR A 261 4.73 -1.79 -40.45
CA THR A 261 4.12 -2.85 -41.27
C THR A 261 2.64 -2.99 -40.95
N ASP A 262 1.86 -3.45 -41.92
CA ASP A 262 0.50 -3.94 -41.65
C ASP A 262 0.58 -5.19 -40.77
N LYS A 263 -0.28 -5.28 -39.76
CA LYS A 263 -0.34 -6.37 -38.77
C LYS A 263 -1.71 -7.03 -38.74
N HIS A 264 -2.65 -6.58 -39.57
CA HIS A 264 -3.99 -7.11 -39.60
C HIS A 264 -3.98 -8.59 -39.97
N GLY A 265 -4.67 -9.42 -39.18
CA GLY A 265 -4.75 -10.86 -39.34
C GLY A 265 -3.46 -11.63 -39.01
N GLN A 266 -2.40 -10.97 -38.54
CA GLN A 266 -1.16 -11.65 -38.16
C GLN A 266 -1.24 -12.20 -36.75
N ILE A 267 -1.17 -13.52 -36.65
CA ILE A 267 -1.36 -14.28 -35.42
C ILE A 267 -0.20 -15.27 -35.31
N GLU A 268 0.41 -15.36 -34.13
CA GLU A 268 1.28 -16.48 -33.80
C GLU A 268 0.65 -17.35 -32.71
N GLU A 269 0.97 -18.63 -32.77
CA GLU A 269 0.49 -19.64 -31.84
C GLU A 269 1.69 -20.34 -31.21
N TYR A 270 1.69 -20.47 -29.89
CA TYR A 270 2.69 -21.23 -29.16
C TYR A 270 2.04 -22.09 -28.07
N GLU A 271 2.74 -23.16 -27.68
CA GLU A 271 2.30 -24.02 -26.59
C GLU A 271 2.78 -23.44 -25.26
N GLU A 272 1.83 -23.14 -24.37
CA GLU A 272 2.12 -22.80 -22.99
C GLU A 272 1.78 -24.00 -22.10
N VAL A 273 2.67 -24.28 -21.15
CA VAL A 273 2.44 -25.33 -20.15
C VAL A 273 1.69 -24.69 -18.98
N GLU A 274 0.42 -25.05 -18.81
CA GLU A 274 -0.35 -24.72 -17.60
C GLU A 274 0.04 -25.69 -16.47
N GLU A 275 0.34 -25.12 -15.31
CA GLU A 275 0.34 -25.89 -14.06
C GLU A 275 -1.13 -25.93 -13.65
N THR A 276 -1.68 -27.10 -13.38
CA THR A 276 -2.95 -27.14 -12.66
C THR A 276 -2.67 -26.58 -11.28
N ASP A 277 -3.36 -25.50 -10.88
CA ASP A 277 -3.31 -24.89 -9.54
C ASP A 277 -3.92 -25.84 -8.46
N GLN A 278 -3.53 -27.12 -8.47
CA GLN A 278 -3.90 -28.10 -7.45
C GLN A 278 -3.18 -27.84 -6.11
N GLU A 279 -2.19 -26.94 -6.07
CA GLU A 279 -1.55 -26.55 -4.81
C GLU A 279 -2.44 -25.62 -3.94
N ASP A 280 -3.53 -25.04 -4.48
CA ASP A 280 -4.42 -24.15 -3.73
C ASP A 280 -5.54 -24.89 -2.96
N GLU A 281 -5.70 -26.22 -3.11
CA GLU A 281 -6.75 -27.02 -2.45
C GLU A 281 -6.28 -27.84 -1.23
N ASP A 282 -4.98 -28.04 -1.00
CA ASP A 282 -4.46 -29.07 -0.04
C ASP A 282 -3.83 -28.53 1.26
N ASP A 283 -4.02 -27.25 1.62
CA ASP A 283 -3.26 -26.63 2.74
C ASP A 283 -3.94 -26.66 4.13
N ASP A 284 -5.05 -27.40 4.32
CA ASP A 284 -5.82 -27.38 5.59
C ASP A 284 -5.62 -28.59 6.55
N GLU A 285 -4.72 -29.54 6.27
CA GLU A 285 -4.40 -30.60 7.26
C GLU A 285 -2.91 -30.84 7.46
N VAL A 286 -2.32 -30.11 8.41
CA VAL A 286 -1.16 -30.60 9.17
C VAL A 286 -1.54 -30.63 10.64
N LYS A 287 -2.10 -31.77 11.07
CA LYS A 287 -2.12 -32.14 12.49
C LYS A 287 -0.82 -32.86 12.82
N GLU A 288 -0.05 -32.29 13.74
CA GLU A 288 1.04 -32.96 14.44
C GLU A 288 0.51 -34.16 15.22
N SER A 289 1.12 -35.33 15.04
CA SER A 289 1.26 -36.34 16.10
C SER A 289 2.44 -37.26 15.79
N GLU A 290 3.46 -37.21 16.65
CA GLU A 290 4.55 -38.17 16.71
C GLU A 290 4.15 -39.44 17.49
N THR A 291 4.77 -40.57 17.11
CA THR A 291 5.01 -41.85 17.85
C THR A 291 3.77 -42.74 18.09
N GLU A 292 3.77 -44.08 17.92
CA GLU A 292 4.81 -45.11 18.12
C GLU A 292 4.39 -46.46 17.43
N ASP A 293 5.36 -47.38 17.31
CA ASP A 293 5.37 -48.68 16.60
C ASP A 293 4.25 -49.72 16.89
N ILE A 294 4.02 -50.68 15.95
CA ILE A 294 4.12 -52.16 16.14
C ILE A 294 3.83 -52.94 14.83
N LEU A 295 4.68 -53.96 14.60
CA LEU A 295 4.79 -54.95 13.52
C LEU A 295 3.53 -55.83 13.25
N LYS A 296 3.34 -56.26 11.99
CA LYS A 296 3.24 -57.70 11.58
C LYS A 296 3.03 -57.96 10.06
N ASP A 297 3.72 -59.00 9.62
CA ASP A 297 3.72 -59.71 8.32
C ASP A 297 2.35 -60.25 7.82
N ASN A 298 2.11 -60.22 6.50
CA ASN A 298 2.17 -61.38 5.56
C ASN A 298 1.27 -61.25 4.29
N GLN A 299 1.92 -61.49 3.14
CA GLN A 299 1.50 -62.23 1.92
C GLN A 299 0.35 -61.77 0.98
N GLU A 300 0.79 -61.39 -0.23
CA GLU A 300 0.36 -61.79 -1.60
C GLU A 300 -1.12 -61.80 -2.03
N LYS A 301 -1.47 -60.94 -3.00
CA LYS A 301 -1.98 -61.33 -4.34
C LYS A 301 -2.10 -60.15 -5.32
N GLU A 302 -2.06 -60.50 -6.60
CA GLU A 302 -1.64 -59.71 -7.76
C GLU A 302 -2.61 -58.65 -8.31
N MET A 303 -1.99 -57.65 -8.96
CA MET A 303 -2.38 -56.89 -10.15
C MET A 303 -3.78 -56.25 -10.22
N GLU A 304 -3.84 -54.95 -9.87
CA GLU A 304 -4.47 -53.94 -10.74
C GLU A 304 -3.98 -52.51 -10.38
N SER A 305 -3.41 -51.83 -11.37
CA SER A 305 -3.26 -50.37 -11.49
C SER A 305 -2.89 -49.54 -10.24
N LYS A 306 -1.62 -49.53 -9.84
CA LYS A 306 -1.08 -48.42 -9.02
C LYS A 306 -0.75 -47.23 -9.92
N ARG A 307 -1.64 -46.24 -9.94
CA ARG A 307 -1.31 -44.87 -10.34
C ARG A 307 -0.22 -44.36 -9.41
N VAL A 308 0.92 -43.98 -9.97
CA VAL A 308 1.96 -43.22 -9.27
C VAL A 308 1.36 -41.84 -8.94
N ALA A 309 1.05 -41.62 -7.67
CA ALA A 309 0.71 -40.30 -7.15
C ALA A 309 2.00 -39.47 -7.06
N GLY A 310 1.97 -38.23 -7.57
CA GLY A 310 3.02 -37.23 -7.28
C GLY A 310 3.72 -36.54 -8.47
N LEU A 311 3.15 -36.51 -9.68
CA LEU A 311 3.65 -35.64 -10.76
C LEU A 311 2.59 -34.56 -11.07
N PRO A 312 2.97 -33.28 -11.18
CA PRO A 312 2.07 -32.24 -11.65
C PRO A 312 1.53 -32.64 -13.03
N LEU A 313 0.20 -32.70 -13.19
CA LEU A 313 -0.40 -32.87 -14.51
C LEU A 313 -0.26 -31.57 -15.29
N PHE A 314 0.82 -31.46 -16.06
CA PHE A 314 1.01 -30.37 -17.00
C PHE A 314 -0.02 -30.46 -18.14
N LYS A 315 -0.96 -29.50 -18.21
CA LYS A 315 -1.83 -29.35 -19.38
C LYS A 315 -1.16 -28.40 -20.36
N LYS A 316 -1.07 -28.81 -21.62
CA LYS A 316 -0.61 -27.93 -22.70
C LYS A 316 -1.78 -27.15 -23.25
N LYS A 317 -1.73 -25.83 -23.17
CA LYS A 317 -2.70 -24.92 -23.79
C LYS A 317 -2.05 -24.23 -24.97
N ARG A 318 -2.74 -24.21 -26.11
CA ARG A 318 -2.32 -23.41 -27.25
C ARG A 318 -2.80 -21.99 -27.06
N VAL A 319 -1.87 -21.05 -27.06
CA VAL A 319 -2.15 -19.62 -26.89
C VAL A 319 -1.95 -18.95 -28.23
N LYS A 320 -2.97 -18.21 -28.68
CA LYS A 320 -2.93 -17.42 -29.92
C LYS A 320 -2.84 -15.94 -29.56
N VAL A 321 -1.82 -15.27 -30.08
CA VAL A 321 -1.59 -13.85 -29.81
C VAL A 321 -1.56 -13.09 -31.12
N ALA A 322 -2.37 -12.03 -31.21
CA ALA A 322 -2.33 -11.10 -32.33
C ALA A 322 -1.06 -10.25 -32.26
N VAL A 323 -0.32 -10.15 -33.37
CA VAL A 323 0.94 -9.37 -33.44
C VAL A 323 0.69 -7.90 -33.09
N ALA A 324 -0.47 -7.36 -33.48
CA ALA A 324 -0.88 -5.99 -33.16
C ALA A 324 -0.88 -5.69 -31.65
N LEU A 325 -1.36 -6.62 -30.81
CA LEU A 325 -1.37 -6.46 -29.36
C LEU A 325 0.00 -6.77 -28.74
N SER A 326 0.66 -7.82 -29.23
CA SER A 326 2.01 -8.21 -28.78
C SER A 326 3.05 -7.10 -28.93
N ASP A 327 2.97 -6.33 -30.01
CA ASP A 327 3.92 -5.25 -30.28
C ASP A 327 3.72 -4.02 -29.37
N LEU A 328 2.60 -3.93 -28.63
CA LEU A 328 2.42 -2.92 -27.57
C LEU A 328 3.10 -3.31 -26.25
N VAL A 329 3.58 -4.56 -26.13
CA VAL A 329 4.28 -5.04 -24.94
C VAL A 329 5.77 -4.77 -25.07
N ILE A 330 6.27 -3.83 -24.25
CA ILE A 330 7.67 -3.38 -24.29
C ILE A 330 8.44 -3.85 -23.05
N TYR A 331 8.35 -3.10 -21.93
CA TYR A 331 9.15 -3.35 -20.72
C TYR A 331 8.49 -4.26 -19.69
N THR A 332 7.28 -4.75 -19.97
CA THR A 332 6.45 -5.51 -19.02
C THR A 332 5.90 -6.77 -19.67
N LYS A 333 6.74 -7.55 -20.36
CA LYS A 333 6.34 -8.85 -20.89
C LYS A 333 5.91 -9.77 -19.74
N ALA A 334 4.73 -10.38 -19.84
CA ALA A 334 4.26 -11.33 -18.85
C ALA A 334 4.89 -12.72 -19.11
N GLU A 335 5.78 -13.15 -18.23
CA GLU A 335 6.49 -14.43 -18.32
C GLU A 335 6.10 -15.34 -17.14
N LYS A 336 5.92 -16.64 -17.41
CA LYS A 336 5.51 -17.57 -16.36
C LYS A 336 6.68 -17.84 -15.42
N PHE A 337 6.45 -17.72 -14.11
CA PHE A 337 7.43 -18.14 -13.12
C PHE A 337 7.51 -19.67 -13.09
N ARG A 338 8.71 -20.22 -13.36
CA ARG A 338 8.99 -21.66 -13.25
C ARG A 338 9.79 -21.98 -12.00
N SER A 339 10.93 -21.31 -11.83
CA SER A 339 11.76 -21.38 -10.63
C SER A 339 12.74 -20.20 -10.61
N PHE A 340 13.34 -19.92 -9.45
CA PHE A 340 14.40 -18.91 -9.36
C PHE A 340 15.60 -19.26 -10.24
N GLN A 341 15.98 -20.54 -10.31
CA GLN A 341 17.08 -21.02 -11.17
C GLN A 341 16.77 -20.78 -12.65
N HIS A 342 15.56 -21.13 -13.11
CA HIS A 342 15.15 -20.89 -14.49
C HIS A 342 15.17 -19.40 -14.82
N SER A 343 14.61 -18.57 -13.93
CA SER A 343 14.57 -17.13 -14.12
C SER A 343 15.98 -16.55 -14.22
N ARG A 344 16.89 -16.97 -13.35
CA ARG A 344 18.30 -16.53 -13.36
C ARG A 344 19.04 -16.84 -14.67
N LEU A 345 18.71 -17.97 -15.31
CA LEU A 345 19.39 -18.42 -16.52
C LEU A 345 18.75 -17.91 -17.81
N HIS A 346 17.44 -17.67 -17.82
CA HIS A 346 16.68 -17.51 -19.06
C HIS A 346 15.83 -16.25 -19.13
N GLN A 347 15.41 -15.68 -17.99
CA GLN A 347 14.51 -14.54 -17.97
C GLN A 347 15.22 -13.25 -18.39
N GLN A 348 14.56 -12.48 -19.23
CA GLN A 348 15.05 -11.22 -19.78
C GLN A 348 14.65 -10.02 -18.90
N PHE A 349 15.38 -8.92 -19.01
CA PHE A 349 15.17 -7.73 -18.16
C PHE A 349 13.76 -7.13 -18.27
N ASN A 350 13.13 -7.27 -19.45
CA ASN A 350 11.80 -6.75 -19.73
C ASN A 350 10.67 -7.75 -19.42
N GLU A 351 11.00 -8.90 -18.81
CA GLU A 351 10.05 -9.93 -18.39
C GLU A 351 9.69 -9.79 -16.92
N SER A 352 8.40 -9.90 -16.63
CA SER A 352 7.80 -9.81 -15.31
C SER A 352 7.00 -11.08 -15.01
N ASN A 353 7.01 -11.52 -13.75
CA ASN A 353 6.28 -12.71 -13.34
C ASN A 353 5.04 -12.39 -12.52
N SER A 354 4.06 -13.29 -12.55
CA SER A 354 2.97 -13.35 -11.56
C SER A 354 3.13 -14.61 -10.71
N ILE A 355 2.98 -14.50 -9.39
CA ILE A 355 3.02 -15.62 -8.44
C ILE A 355 1.84 -15.48 -7.47
N GLY A 356 0.98 -16.50 -7.36
CA GLY A 356 -0.14 -16.48 -6.42
C GLY A 356 0.31 -16.45 -4.96
N GLU A 357 -0.50 -15.88 -4.07
CA GLU A 357 -0.12 -15.64 -2.66
C GLU A 357 0.38 -16.90 -1.92
N SER A 358 -0.24 -18.07 -2.15
CA SER A 358 0.09 -19.32 -1.46
C SER A 358 1.51 -19.76 -1.79
N LYS A 359 1.79 -19.87 -3.11
CA LYS A 359 3.11 -20.20 -3.65
C LYS A 359 4.16 -19.16 -3.24
N ALA A 360 3.83 -17.87 -3.33
CA ALA A 360 4.74 -16.80 -2.96
C ALA A 360 5.10 -16.84 -1.47
N ARG A 361 4.14 -17.14 -0.58
CA ARG A 361 4.37 -17.29 0.87
C ARG A 361 5.24 -18.49 1.19
N LYS A 362 5.04 -19.62 0.52
CA LYS A 362 5.91 -20.80 0.65
C LYS A 362 7.34 -20.47 0.23
N LEU A 363 7.51 -19.80 -0.91
CA LEU A 363 8.82 -19.35 -1.40
C LEU A 363 9.49 -18.32 -0.48
N SER A 364 8.74 -17.38 0.09
CA SER A 364 9.30 -16.36 1.00
C SER A 364 9.81 -16.97 2.31
N LYS A 365 9.19 -18.04 2.80
CA LYS A 365 9.64 -18.78 3.97
C LYS A 365 10.84 -19.68 3.68
N LEU A 366 10.77 -20.46 2.61
CA LEU A 366 11.76 -21.52 2.34
C LEU A 366 12.98 -21.02 1.54
N GLN A 367 12.81 -19.99 0.72
CA GLN A 367 13.80 -19.55 -0.27
C GLN A 367 13.94 -18.02 -0.33
N ALA A 368 13.80 -17.33 0.81
CA ALA A 368 13.82 -15.86 0.92
C ALA A 368 14.98 -15.20 0.16
N GLN A 369 16.19 -15.76 0.27
CA GLN A 369 17.38 -15.21 -0.38
C GLN A 369 17.29 -15.27 -1.91
N GLU A 370 16.87 -16.40 -2.47
CA GLU A 370 16.71 -16.55 -3.92
C GLU A 370 15.58 -15.64 -4.43
N PHE A 371 14.53 -15.46 -3.62
CA PHE A 371 13.44 -14.56 -3.95
C PHE A 371 13.90 -13.09 -3.99
N ILE A 372 14.65 -12.64 -2.98
CA ILE A 372 15.24 -11.28 -2.98
C ILE A 372 16.18 -11.08 -4.18
N LEU A 373 17.02 -12.08 -4.51
CA LEU A 373 17.87 -12.02 -5.69
C LEU A 373 17.08 -11.93 -7.00
N HIS A 374 15.92 -12.57 -7.05
CA HIS A 374 15.00 -12.49 -8.18
C HIS A 374 14.35 -11.10 -8.28
N THR A 375 13.81 -10.56 -7.19
CA THR A 375 13.15 -9.23 -7.17
C THR A 375 14.12 -8.06 -7.35
N ARG A 376 15.44 -8.27 -7.15
CA ARG A 376 16.48 -7.31 -7.57
C ARG A 376 16.56 -7.15 -9.09
N LYS A 377 16.21 -8.16 -9.87
CA LYS A 377 16.39 -8.17 -11.34
C LYS A 377 15.08 -8.03 -12.10
N PHE A 378 14.01 -8.63 -11.58
CA PHE A 378 12.75 -8.75 -12.30
C PHE A 378 11.62 -8.15 -11.50
N ILE A 379 10.64 -7.59 -12.21
CA ILE A 379 9.39 -7.14 -11.61
C ILE A 379 8.55 -8.39 -11.29
N THR A 380 8.19 -8.56 -10.02
CA THR A 380 7.34 -9.65 -9.57
C THR A 380 6.00 -9.12 -9.08
N ARG A 381 4.92 -9.66 -9.65
CA ARG A 381 3.54 -9.46 -9.22
C ARG A 381 3.09 -10.57 -8.30
N ILE A 382 2.51 -10.20 -7.16
CA ILE A 382 1.79 -11.12 -6.26
C ILE A 382 0.30 -10.82 -6.36
N TYR A 383 -0.54 -11.85 -6.37
CA TYR A 383 -2.00 -11.69 -6.46
C TYR A 383 -2.75 -12.63 -5.50
N PRO A 384 -3.97 -12.28 -5.08
CA PRO A 384 -4.76 -13.06 -4.14
C PRO A 384 -5.11 -14.46 -4.68
N LYS A 385 -5.23 -15.45 -3.80
CA LYS A 385 -5.69 -16.80 -4.18
C LYS A 385 -7.16 -16.80 -4.60
N ALA A 386 -7.54 -17.68 -5.51
CA ALA A 386 -8.91 -17.77 -6.05
C ALA A 386 -9.97 -18.08 -4.98
N THR A 387 -9.60 -18.74 -3.87
CA THR A 387 -10.51 -19.03 -2.75
C THR A 387 -10.96 -17.79 -1.97
N ARG A 388 -10.35 -16.61 -2.20
CA ARG A 388 -10.80 -15.32 -1.65
C ARG A 388 -11.96 -14.74 -2.46
N THR A 389 -13.04 -15.49 -2.55
CA THR A 389 -14.23 -15.12 -3.33
C THR A 389 -14.95 -13.90 -2.77
N ASP A 390 -14.75 -13.60 -1.49
CA ASP A 390 -15.21 -12.39 -0.80
C ASP A 390 -14.36 -11.14 -1.07
N SER A 391 -13.37 -11.24 -1.97
CA SER A 391 -12.38 -10.20 -2.26
C SER A 391 -11.53 -9.81 -1.05
N SER A 392 -11.39 -10.67 -0.02
CA SER A 392 -10.45 -10.44 1.08
C SER A 392 -9.02 -10.26 0.58
N ASN A 393 -8.18 -9.63 1.40
CA ASN A 393 -6.78 -9.36 1.08
C ASN A 393 -5.85 -10.15 2.00
N PHE A 394 -4.70 -10.57 1.45
CA PHE A 394 -3.57 -11.08 2.23
C PHE A 394 -2.75 -9.93 2.83
N ASN A 395 -1.80 -10.21 3.74
CA ASN A 395 -0.93 -9.18 4.30
C ASN A 395 0.17 -8.79 3.29
N PRO A 396 0.18 -7.56 2.73
CA PRO A 396 1.16 -7.19 1.72
C PRO A 396 2.59 -7.06 2.25
N GLN A 397 2.76 -6.82 3.55
CA GLN A 397 4.08 -6.61 4.17
C GLN A 397 4.99 -7.83 4.01
N GLU A 398 4.43 -9.05 4.00
CA GLU A 398 5.22 -10.28 3.85
C GLU A 398 5.99 -10.32 2.52
N PHE A 399 5.43 -9.70 1.47
CA PHE A 399 6.02 -9.64 0.14
C PHE A 399 6.86 -8.38 -0.09
N TRP A 400 6.55 -7.26 0.56
CA TRP A 400 7.45 -6.10 0.54
C TRP A 400 8.78 -6.39 1.25
N ASN A 401 8.76 -7.21 2.30
CA ASN A 401 9.96 -7.64 3.03
C ASN A 401 10.98 -8.37 2.14
N ILE A 402 10.54 -8.97 1.03
CA ILE A 402 11.40 -9.68 0.06
C ILE A 402 11.56 -8.90 -1.27
N GLY A 403 11.10 -7.65 -1.32
CA GLY A 403 11.29 -6.75 -2.46
C GLY A 403 10.33 -6.94 -3.64
N CYS A 404 9.23 -7.69 -3.48
CA CYS A 404 8.19 -7.79 -4.52
C CYS A 404 7.58 -6.40 -4.78
N GLN A 405 7.55 -6.02 -6.05
CA GLN A 405 7.20 -4.66 -6.47
C GLN A 405 5.69 -4.48 -6.62
N MET A 406 5.02 -5.42 -7.31
CA MET A 406 3.60 -5.33 -7.64
C MET A 406 2.78 -6.27 -6.74
N VAL A 407 2.61 -5.89 -5.48
CA VAL A 407 1.79 -6.66 -4.54
C VAL A 407 0.33 -6.25 -4.72
N ALA A 408 -0.39 -6.98 -5.56
CA ALA A 408 -1.74 -6.60 -6.01
C ALA A 408 -2.80 -6.96 -4.96
N LEU A 409 -3.62 -5.98 -4.59
CA LEU A 409 -4.70 -6.13 -3.62
C LEU A 409 -6.06 -5.80 -4.25
N ASN A 410 -7.13 -6.36 -3.68
CA ASN A 410 -8.51 -5.97 -3.96
C ASN A 410 -8.79 -4.60 -3.32
N PHE A 411 -8.67 -3.52 -4.09
CA PHE A 411 -8.75 -2.13 -3.61
C PHE A 411 -10.13 -1.73 -3.06
N GLN A 412 -11.17 -2.46 -3.45
CA GLN A 412 -12.54 -2.29 -2.97
C GLN A 412 -12.73 -2.83 -1.54
N THR A 413 -11.82 -3.66 -1.04
CA THR A 413 -11.99 -4.35 0.24
C THR A 413 -11.24 -3.62 1.36
N PRO A 414 -11.94 -2.90 2.24
CA PRO A 414 -11.31 -2.20 3.35
C PRO A 414 -10.76 -3.15 4.41
N GLY A 415 -9.83 -2.66 5.22
CA GLY A 415 -9.25 -3.38 6.35
C GLY A 415 -7.73 -3.27 6.38
N LEU A 416 -7.11 -4.03 7.31
CA LEU A 416 -5.68 -3.93 7.59
C LEU A 416 -4.79 -3.96 6.33
N PRO A 417 -4.94 -4.90 5.37
CA PRO A 417 -4.12 -4.89 4.16
C PRO A 417 -4.20 -3.58 3.36
N MET A 418 -5.39 -3.00 3.22
CA MET A 418 -5.59 -1.73 2.52
C MET A 418 -5.13 -0.52 3.34
N ASP A 419 -5.19 -0.59 4.67
CA ASP A 419 -4.59 0.40 5.55
C ASP A 419 -3.06 0.43 5.36
N LEU A 420 -2.42 -0.74 5.29
CA LEU A 420 -0.97 -0.87 5.01
C LEU A 420 -0.61 -0.39 3.61
N GLN A 421 -1.42 -0.74 2.59
CA GLN A 421 -1.27 -0.25 1.22
C GLN A 421 -1.31 1.28 1.17
N THR A 422 -2.37 1.86 1.75
CA THR A 422 -2.53 3.31 1.78
C THR A 422 -1.35 3.94 2.52
N GLY A 423 -1.04 3.46 3.73
CA GLY A 423 0.05 3.98 4.54
C GLY A 423 1.42 3.92 3.88
N LYS A 424 1.77 2.80 3.24
CA LYS A 424 3.05 2.67 2.52
C LYS A 424 3.17 3.66 1.37
N PHE A 425 2.10 3.82 0.59
CA PHE A 425 2.11 4.65 -0.61
C PHE A 425 1.69 6.10 -0.35
N LEU A 426 1.43 6.51 0.90
CA LEU A 426 1.43 7.93 1.31
C LEU A 426 2.82 8.56 1.11
N ASP A 427 3.87 7.76 1.27
CA ASP A 427 5.27 8.19 1.09
C ASP A 427 5.54 8.71 -0.33
N ASN A 428 6.63 9.47 -0.47
CA ASN A 428 7.16 9.96 -1.73
C ASN A 428 6.11 10.73 -2.56
N GLY A 429 5.30 11.52 -1.87
CA GLY A 429 4.25 12.38 -2.42
C GLY A 429 3.05 11.65 -2.99
N GLY A 430 2.72 10.47 -2.46
CA GLY A 430 1.56 9.73 -2.99
C GLY A 430 1.78 9.22 -4.42
N SER A 431 3.02 9.18 -4.89
CA SER A 431 3.35 8.93 -6.30
C SER A 431 2.95 7.52 -6.79
N GLY A 432 2.69 6.60 -5.88
CA GLY A 432 2.47 5.18 -6.16
C GLY A 432 3.75 4.39 -6.46
N TYR A 433 4.93 5.05 -6.37
CA TYR A 433 6.26 4.45 -6.51
C TYR A 433 7.12 4.81 -5.28
N VAL A 434 7.53 3.78 -4.53
CA VAL A 434 8.39 3.95 -3.35
C VAL A 434 9.68 3.17 -3.57
N LEU A 435 10.82 3.86 -3.56
CA LEU A 435 12.13 3.25 -3.79
C LEU A 435 12.41 2.18 -2.72
N LYS A 436 12.83 1.00 -3.16
CA LYS A 436 13.23 -0.06 -2.24
C LYS A 436 14.49 0.35 -1.46
N PRO A 437 14.63 -0.09 -0.20
CA PRO A 437 15.86 0.09 0.55
C PRO A 437 17.06 -0.51 -0.18
N ASP A 438 18.24 0.09 0.01
CA ASP A 438 19.48 -0.29 -0.69
C ASP A 438 19.80 -1.78 -0.60
N PHE A 439 19.56 -2.41 0.56
CA PHE A 439 19.82 -3.83 0.76
C PHE A 439 18.89 -4.77 -0.05
N LEU A 440 17.76 -4.27 -0.58
CA LEU A 440 16.88 -4.98 -1.52
C LEU A 440 17.19 -4.68 -2.99
N ARG A 441 18.22 -3.87 -3.26
CA ARG A 441 18.67 -3.48 -4.62
C ARG A 441 20.11 -3.88 -4.89
N ASP A 442 20.99 -3.77 -3.88
CA ASP A 442 22.40 -4.13 -3.98
C ASP A 442 22.60 -5.64 -4.10
N ASN A 443 23.29 -6.06 -5.17
CA ASN A 443 23.65 -7.45 -5.43
C ASN A 443 24.57 -8.06 -4.36
N LYS A 444 25.33 -7.25 -3.61
CA LYS A 444 26.23 -7.74 -2.56
C LYS A 444 25.54 -7.94 -1.21
N SER A 445 24.34 -7.38 -1.03
CA SER A 445 23.60 -7.50 0.23
C SER A 445 23.19 -8.94 0.52
N LYS A 446 23.44 -9.36 1.77
CA LYS A 446 23.05 -10.64 2.38
C LYS A 446 21.80 -10.51 3.26
N PHE A 447 21.01 -9.46 3.06
CA PHE A 447 19.80 -9.24 3.82
C PHE A 447 18.85 -10.44 3.78
N ASN A 448 18.36 -10.84 4.95
CA ASN A 448 17.36 -11.88 5.11
C ASN A 448 16.32 -11.39 6.13
N PRO A 449 15.04 -11.26 5.76
CA PRO A 449 14.02 -10.70 6.64
C PRO A 449 13.75 -11.58 7.88
N ASN A 450 14.07 -12.88 7.82
CA ASN A 450 13.84 -13.83 8.91
C ASN A 450 15.04 -13.95 9.87
N LYS A 451 16.11 -13.18 9.65
CA LYS A 451 17.31 -13.19 10.50
C LYS A 451 17.55 -11.79 11.05
N ALA A 452 18.18 -11.71 12.23
CA ALA A 452 18.69 -10.44 12.73
C ALA A 452 19.66 -9.84 11.70
N PRO A 453 19.49 -8.59 11.26
CA PRO A 453 20.40 -7.99 10.30
C PRO A 453 21.79 -7.85 10.93
N ILE A 454 22.84 -8.18 10.18
CA ILE A 454 24.23 -8.06 10.66
C ILE A 454 24.70 -6.59 10.63
N ASP A 455 24.14 -5.81 9.69
CA ASP A 455 24.47 -4.40 9.45
C ASP A 455 23.25 -3.47 9.66
N SER A 456 22.33 -3.80 10.59
CA SER A 456 21.18 -2.91 10.86
C SER A 456 21.62 -1.60 11.49
N ASN A 457 20.89 -0.55 11.15
CA ASN A 457 20.89 0.72 11.87
C ASN A 457 19.55 0.87 12.61
N PRO A 458 19.37 0.14 13.73
CA PRO A 458 18.07 0.03 14.39
C PRO A 458 17.61 1.39 14.94
N ILE A 459 16.30 1.58 15.03
CA ILE A 459 15.70 2.74 15.67
C ILE A 459 15.05 2.32 16.99
N THR A 460 15.34 3.06 18.05
CA THR A 460 14.52 3.01 19.27
C THR A 460 13.47 4.11 19.19
N LEU A 461 12.21 3.74 18.94
CA LEU A 461 11.07 4.63 18.81
C LEU A 461 10.28 4.64 20.11
N THR A 462 10.11 5.82 20.71
CA THR A 462 9.27 6.05 21.88
C THR A 462 8.09 6.93 21.52
N ILE A 463 6.88 6.47 21.85
CA ILE A 463 5.63 7.18 21.64
C ILE A 463 4.93 7.34 22.98
N ARG A 464 4.76 8.58 23.42
CA ARG A 464 3.86 8.91 24.53
C ARG A 464 2.51 9.31 23.95
N LEU A 465 1.53 8.42 24.03
CA LEU A 465 0.14 8.71 23.66
C LEU A 465 -0.53 9.50 24.78
N ILE A 466 -0.85 10.76 24.51
CA ILE A 466 -1.33 11.72 25.51
C ILE A 466 -2.86 11.67 25.58
N SER A 467 -3.52 11.98 24.47
CA SER A 467 -4.99 12.16 24.42
C SER A 467 -5.57 11.83 23.05
N GLY A 468 -6.89 11.74 22.98
CA GLY A 468 -7.69 11.74 21.75
C GLY A 468 -8.49 13.03 21.64
N ILE A 469 -8.77 13.44 20.41
CA ILE A 469 -9.50 14.66 20.07
C ILE A 469 -10.71 14.24 19.25
N GLN A 470 -11.92 14.47 19.78
CA GLN A 470 -13.20 14.25 19.09
C GLN A 470 -13.29 12.90 18.37
N LEU A 471 -12.98 11.81 19.08
CA LEU A 471 -13.03 10.47 18.48
C LEU A 471 -14.47 10.14 18.04
N PRO A 472 -14.65 9.38 16.94
CA PRO A 472 -15.98 9.06 16.43
C PRO A 472 -16.84 8.35 17.48
N PRO A 473 -18.14 8.66 17.55
CA PRO A 473 -19.06 7.90 18.38
C PRO A 473 -19.20 6.46 17.83
N SER A 474 -19.61 5.55 18.71
CA SER A 474 -19.98 4.18 18.32
C SER A 474 -21.15 4.20 17.33
N HIS A 475 -21.14 3.31 16.33
CA HIS A 475 -22.28 3.09 15.43
C HIS A 475 -23.56 2.67 16.19
N HIS A 476 -23.42 2.11 17.39
CA HIS A 476 -24.52 1.70 18.25
C HIS A 476 -24.97 2.79 19.23
N SER A 477 -24.29 3.94 19.28
CA SER A 477 -24.66 5.05 20.16
C SER A 477 -24.28 6.39 19.54
N SER A 478 -25.26 7.26 19.29
CA SER A 478 -25.05 8.65 18.88
C SER A 478 -24.45 9.54 19.99
N SER A 479 -23.99 8.98 21.10
CA SER A 479 -23.39 9.71 22.22
C SER A 479 -21.88 9.45 22.31
N ASN A 480 -21.09 10.45 22.72
CA ASN A 480 -19.64 10.37 22.93
C ASN A 480 -19.23 9.51 24.15
N LYS A 481 -20.00 8.47 24.45
CA LYS A 481 -19.86 7.57 25.60
C LYS A 481 -19.23 6.23 25.23
N ALA A 482 -18.46 6.16 24.13
CA ALA A 482 -17.70 4.97 23.81
C ALA A 482 -16.62 4.69 24.88
N ASP A 483 -16.32 3.41 25.10
CA ASP A 483 -15.25 2.95 25.96
C ASP A 483 -14.01 2.76 25.08
N VAL A 484 -13.16 3.78 25.01
CA VAL A 484 -12.15 3.89 23.95
C VAL A 484 -10.81 3.29 24.36
N ILE A 485 -10.19 2.56 23.42
CA ILE A 485 -8.81 2.08 23.47
C ILE A 485 -8.06 2.54 22.23
N VAL A 486 -6.73 2.65 22.35
CA VAL A 486 -5.83 2.79 21.20
C VAL A 486 -4.91 1.58 21.14
N ILE A 487 -4.77 1.04 19.93
CA ILE A 487 -3.80 -0.01 19.60
C ILE A 487 -2.74 0.61 18.69
N ILE A 488 -1.47 0.41 19.03
CA ILE A 488 -0.32 0.81 18.21
C ILE A 488 0.34 -0.48 17.72
N GLU A 489 0.36 -0.65 16.40
CA GLU A 489 0.85 -1.85 15.72
C GLU A 489 2.04 -1.48 14.84
N LEU A 490 3.09 -2.28 14.92
CA LEU A 490 4.29 -2.15 14.08
C LEU A 490 4.31 -3.32 13.10
N PHE A 491 4.39 -3.00 11.81
CA PHE A 491 4.50 -3.96 10.71
C PHE A 491 5.84 -3.77 10.02
N GLY A 492 6.49 -4.86 9.64
CA GLY A 492 7.82 -4.84 9.06
C GLY A 492 8.33 -6.25 8.84
N VAL A 493 9.65 -6.44 8.95
CA VAL A 493 10.24 -7.77 9.06
C VAL A 493 9.67 -8.50 10.31
N PRO A 494 9.60 -9.84 10.33
CA PRO A 494 9.04 -10.59 11.46
C PRO A 494 9.55 -10.17 12.84
N ASN A 495 10.84 -9.86 12.96
CA ASN A 495 11.46 -9.48 14.24
C ASN A 495 11.05 -8.08 14.73
N ASP A 496 10.51 -7.23 13.86
CA ASP A 496 10.04 -5.88 14.21
C ASP A 496 8.54 -5.86 14.53
N GLN A 497 7.81 -6.95 14.29
CA GLN A 497 6.36 -6.93 14.49
C GLN A 497 6.01 -6.83 15.97
N ALA A 498 5.22 -5.82 16.32
CA ALA A 498 4.80 -5.56 17.69
C ALA A 498 3.37 -5.01 17.73
N LYS A 499 2.66 -5.27 18.83
CA LYS A 499 1.31 -4.75 19.08
C LYS A 499 1.20 -4.36 20.56
N HIS A 500 0.92 -3.08 20.80
CA HIS A 500 0.65 -2.57 22.14
C HIS A 500 -0.74 -1.94 22.18
N GLN A 501 -1.36 -2.00 23.35
CA GLN A 501 -2.69 -1.44 23.59
C GLN A 501 -2.66 -0.60 24.85
N THR A 502 -3.42 0.50 24.85
CA THR A 502 -3.63 1.32 26.03
C THR A 502 -4.57 0.66 27.05
N ARG A 503 -4.66 1.28 28.24
CA ARG A 503 -5.84 1.10 29.09
C ARG A 503 -7.10 1.66 28.42
N VAL A 504 -8.25 1.24 28.95
CA VAL A 504 -9.58 1.65 28.48
C VAL A 504 -9.98 2.95 29.15
N ILE A 505 -10.44 3.94 28.36
CA ILE A 505 -11.06 5.16 28.88
C ILE A 505 -12.58 5.03 28.71
N LYS A 506 -13.27 4.88 29.83
CA LYS A 506 -14.72 4.63 29.83
C LYS A 506 -15.53 5.89 29.54
N LYS A 507 -16.54 5.76 28.69
CA LYS A 507 -17.58 6.76 28.42
C LYS A 507 -17.06 8.16 28.09
N ASN A 508 -15.90 8.27 27.44
CA ASN A 508 -15.31 9.54 27.04
C ASN A 508 -14.57 9.41 25.70
N ALA A 509 -15.32 9.51 24.61
CA ALA A 509 -14.76 9.57 23.26
C ALA A 509 -14.36 11.00 22.84
N PHE A 510 -14.91 12.02 23.50
CA PHE A 510 -14.72 13.41 23.09
C PHE A 510 -13.29 13.91 23.35
N SER A 511 -12.73 13.56 24.51
CA SER A 511 -11.39 14.00 24.93
C SER A 511 -10.76 12.99 25.91
N PRO A 512 -10.54 11.73 25.52
CA PRO A 512 -9.87 10.74 26.37
C PRO A 512 -8.41 11.12 26.62
N ARG A 513 -7.89 10.78 27.81
CA ARG A 513 -6.48 11.01 28.19
C ARG A 513 -5.85 9.73 28.73
N TRP A 514 -4.81 9.25 28.03
CA TRP A 514 -4.08 8.04 28.40
C TRP A 514 -2.79 8.37 29.15
N ASN A 515 -1.96 9.27 28.59
CA ASN A 515 -0.60 9.54 29.06
C ASN A 515 0.24 8.25 29.20
N GLU A 516 0.14 7.34 28.24
CA GLU A 516 0.88 6.07 28.23
C GLU A 516 2.06 6.14 27.28
N THR A 517 3.18 5.50 27.63
CA THR A 517 4.40 5.50 26.83
C THR A 517 4.72 4.10 26.35
N PHE A 518 4.98 3.98 25.05
CA PHE A 518 5.32 2.73 24.37
C PHE A 518 6.70 2.89 23.73
N THR A 519 7.52 1.85 23.79
CA THR A 519 8.86 1.82 23.19
C THR A 519 8.98 0.62 22.27
N PHE A 520 9.47 0.87 21.06
CA PHE A 520 9.69 -0.12 20.01
C PHE A 520 11.17 -0.10 19.64
N ILE A 521 11.77 -1.29 19.50
CA ILE A 521 13.10 -1.46 18.94
C ILE A 521 12.92 -2.01 17.53
N ILE A 522 13.24 -1.21 16.52
CA ILE A 522 12.95 -1.46 15.11
C ILE A 522 14.26 -1.75 14.40
N GLN A 523 14.51 -3.00 14.02
CA GLN A 523 15.76 -3.44 13.39
C GLN A 523 15.89 -2.98 11.94
N VAL A 524 14.78 -2.92 11.21
CA VAL A 524 14.75 -2.59 9.78
C VAL A 524 13.72 -1.48 9.53
N PRO A 525 13.99 -0.25 10.01
CA PRO A 525 13.04 0.84 9.93
C PRO A 525 12.68 1.23 8.48
N GLU A 526 13.54 0.94 7.51
CA GLU A 526 13.31 1.17 6.09
C GLU A 526 12.16 0.31 5.50
N LEU A 527 11.75 -0.75 6.18
CA LEU A 527 10.60 -1.58 5.81
C LEU A 527 9.41 -1.44 6.78
N ALA A 528 9.55 -0.65 7.84
CA ALA A 528 8.58 -0.60 8.92
C ALA A 528 7.45 0.42 8.67
N LEU A 529 6.21 -0.02 8.90
CA LEU A 529 5.00 0.79 8.95
C LEU A 529 4.47 0.77 10.38
N ILE A 530 4.04 1.92 10.88
CA ILE A 530 3.33 2.02 12.15
C ILE A 530 1.86 2.34 11.90
N ARG A 531 0.98 1.69 12.65
CA ARG A 531 -0.47 1.83 12.56
C ARG A 531 -1.06 2.15 13.92
N PHE A 532 -1.89 3.19 13.97
CA PHE A 532 -2.68 3.59 15.12
C PHE A 532 -4.13 3.21 14.87
N VAL A 533 -4.76 2.51 15.80
CA VAL A 533 -6.15 2.08 15.70
C VAL A 533 -6.89 2.55 16.92
N VAL A 534 -8.04 3.17 16.71
CA VAL A 534 -8.96 3.53 17.79
C VAL A 534 -10.14 2.56 17.72
N GLU A 535 -10.44 1.92 18.85
CA GLU A 535 -11.58 1.02 18.96
C GLU A 535 -12.47 1.40 20.15
N ASN A 536 -13.77 1.14 20.01
CA ASN A 536 -14.71 1.10 21.11
C ASN A 536 -14.74 -0.33 21.65
N GLN A 537 -14.27 -0.51 22.88
CA GLN A 537 -14.31 -1.77 23.57
C GLN A 537 -15.76 -2.07 24.01
N SER A 538 -16.27 -3.20 23.55
CA SER A 538 -17.55 -3.73 23.99
C SER A 538 -17.32 -5.00 24.83
N LEU A 539 -18.10 -5.15 25.91
CA LEU A 539 -18.06 -6.35 26.76
C LEU A 539 -18.85 -7.53 26.18
N ILE A 540 -19.77 -7.28 25.24
CA ILE A 540 -20.74 -8.27 24.75
C ILE A 540 -20.46 -8.63 23.29
N ALA A 541 -20.29 -7.63 22.42
CA ALA A 541 -19.76 -7.78 21.07
C ALA A 541 -18.23 -7.60 21.05
N GLY A 542 -17.57 -8.07 19.98
CA GLY A 542 -16.17 -7.74 19.73
C GLY A 542 -15.93 -6.23 19.62
N ASN A 543 -14.66 -5.81 19.71
CA ASN A 543 -14.30 -4.39 19.62
C ASN A 543 -14.77 -3.79 18.29
N GLU A 544 -15.30 -2.58 18.37
CA GLU A 544 -15.77 -1.83 17.23
C GLU A 544 -14.69 -0.87 16.75
N PHE A 545 -14.32 -0.95 15.47
CA PHE A 545 -13.38 -0.04 14.84
C PHE A 545 -13.97 1.38 14.76
N LEU A 546 -13.24 2.39 15.25
CA LEU A 546 -13.64 3.80 15.15
C LEU A 546 -12.81 4.56 14.12
N GLY A 547 -11.53 4.26 13.99
CA GLY A 547 -10.67 4.91 13.00
C GLY A 547 -9.23 4.41 13.07
N GLN A 548 -8.46 4.69 12.02
CA GLN A 548 -7.04 4.34 11.98
C GLN A 548 -6.19 5.38 11.27
N TYR A 549 -4.88 5.28 11.48
CA TYR A 549 -3.88 5.93 10.65
C TYR A 549 -2.65 5.05 10.52
N THR A 550 -2.13 4.90 9.30
CA THR A 550 -0.94 4.09 9.00
C THR A 550 0.05 4.91 8.19
N LEU A 551 1.33 4.84 8.52
CA LEU A 551 2.40 5.53 7.80
C LEU A 551 3.75 4.80 7.95
N PRO A 552 4.74 5.06 7.08
CA PRO A 552 6.10 4.57 7.27
C PRO A 552 6.75 5.21 8.48
N VAL A 553 7.50 4.42 9.25
CA VAL A 553 8.20 4.88 10.45
C VAL A 553 9.16 6.04 10.12
N LEU A 554 9.79 6.00 8.95
CA LEU A 554 10.73 7.02 8.50
C LEU A 554 10.08 8.33 8.03
N CYS A 555 8.75 8.37 7.91
CA CYS A 555 7.99 9.59 7.63
C CYS A 555 7.34 10.16 8.90
N MET A 556 7.80 9.78 10.08
CA MET A 556 7.33 10.34 11.35
C MET A 556 8.17 11.56 11.75
N ASN A 557 7.49 12.68 11.97
CA ASN A 557 8.04 13.82 12.69
C ASN A 557 8.22 13.51 14.19
N LYS A 558 9.29 14.04 14.81
CA LYS A 558 9.50 14.01 16.27
C LYS A 558 8.74 15.11 16.98
N GLY A 559 8.51 14.98 18.28
CA GLY A 559 7.90 16.00 19.13
C GLY A 559 6.41 15.81 19.35
N TYR A 560 5.73 16.88 19.76
CA TYR A 560 4.28 16.85 19.97
C TYR A 560 3.53 16.86 18.63
N ARG A 561 2.87 15.75 18.31
CA ARG A 561 2.23 15.53 17.01
C ARG A 561 0.78 15.09 17.12
N ARG A 562 0.03 15.40 16.07
CA ARG A 562 -1.33 14.94 15.83
C ARG A 562 -1.35 13.81 14.81
N VAL A 563 -2.13 12.80 15.10
CA VAL A 563 -2.41 11.67 14.20
C VAL A 563 -3.84 11.80 13.71
N PRO A 564 -4.08 12.21 12.46
CA PRO A 564 -5.43 12.30 11.91
C PRO A 564 -6.02 10.90 11.75
N LEU A 565 -7.31 10.71 12.01
CA LEU A 565 -7.96 9.41 11.87
C LEU A 565 -8.76 9.30 10.57
N PHE A 566 -8.78 8.11 10.01
CA PHE A 566 -9.54 7.76 8.81
C PHE A 566 -10.52 6.64 9.09
N SER A 567 -11.66 6.68 8.37
CA SER A 567 -12.70 5.67 8.42
C SER A 567 -12.20 4.35 7.85
N LYS A 568 -12.99 3.28 8.03
CA LYS A 568 -12.72 1.98 7.41
C LYS A 568 -12.63 2.09 5.87
N MET A 569 -13.31 3.06 5.26
CA MET A 569 -13.29 3.29 3.81
C MET A 569 -12.16 4.22 3.35
N GLY A 570 -11.33 4.72 4.29
CA GLY A 570 -10.25 5.65 4.01
C GLY A 570 -10.69 7.10 3.89
N GLU A 571 -11.86 7.46 4.44
CA GLU A 571 -12.35 8.84 4.46
C GLU A 571 -11.79 9.58 5.68
N SER A 572 -11.43 10.85 5.52
CA SER A 572 -10.97 11.68 6.65
C SER A 572 -12.07 11.81 7.70
N LEU A 573 -11.73 11.57 8.97
CA LEU A 573 -12.62 11.74 10.11
C LEU A 573 -12.36 13.06 10.85
N GLU A 574 -11.70 14.03 10.20
CA GLU A 574 -11.42 15.33 10.81
C GLU A 574 -12.67 15.94 11.48
N PRO A 575 -12.53 16.49 12.71
CA PRO A 575 -11.28 16.76 13.43
C PRO A 575 -10.74 15.57 14.28
N ALA A 576 -11.32 14.37 14.15
CA ALA A 576 -10.93 13.21 14.95
C ALA A 576 -9.44 12.87 14.81
N SER A 577 -8.72 12.88 15.92
CA SER A 577 -7.26 12.67 15.93
C SER A 577 -6.73 12.17 17.27
N LEU A 578 -5.52 11.64 17.29
CA LEU A 578 -4.75 11.40 18.50
C LEU A 578 -3.70 12.49 18.68
N PHE A 579 -3.37 12.80 19.93
CA PHE A 579 -2.27 13.69 20.28
C PHE A 579 -1.22 12.93 21.08
N LEU A 580 0.03 13.03 20.64
CA LEU A 580 1.12 12.23 21.17
C LEU A 580 2.44 12.99 21.15
N TYR A 581 3.44 12.48 21.85
CA TYR A 581 4.82 12.93 21.77
C TYR A 581 5.69 11.80 21.20
N VAL A 582 6.41 12.07 20.11
CA VAL A 582 7.30 11.11 19.44
C VAL A 582 8.74 11.46 19.70
N TRP A 583 9.53 10.45 20.05
CA TRP A 583 10.97 10.54 20.09
C TRP A 583 11.58 9.30 19.47
N TYR A 584 12.68 9.45 18.74
CA TYR A 584 13.45 8.30 18.29
C TYR A 584 14.93 8.63 18.15
N VAL A 585 15.76 7.61 18.39
CA VAL A 585 17.22 7.66 18.24
C VAL A 585 17.62 6.57 17.26
N ARG A 586 18.48 6.94 16.30
CA ARG A 586 19.24 6.02 15.45
C ARG A 586 20.60 5.80 16.11
#